data_AF-A0A532CLT0-F1
#
_entry.id   AF-A0A532CLT0-F1
#
_cell.length_a   1.000
_cell.length_b   1.000
_cell.length_c   1.000
_cell.angle_alpha   90.00
_cell.angle_beta   90.00
_cell.angle_gamma   90.00
#
_symmetry.space_group_name_H-M   'P 1'
#
loop_
_entity.id
_entity.type
_entity.pdbx_description
1 polymer ?
#
loop_
_entity_poly.entity_id
_entity_poly.type
_entity_poly.pdbx_seq_one_letter_code
_entity_poly.pdbx_strand_id
1 'polypeptide(L)'
;ITLLLTRNWTLTAVIGAWMFAALFYPSNWPIFAYSHTPLVVDGALLSWADYMGFMYVRTGTPEYIRMIEVGSLRTFGGHSTMISAFFSAFASSLTYILWWQFGKFFCTSYFYITDDRQRTTKVYDVFAYATLGPQADKAKLSGGKA
;
A
#
# COMPACT_ATOMS: atom_id res chain seq x y z
N ILE A 1 3.60 -10.23 -9.17
CA ILE A 1 4.10 -11.59 -9.54
C ILE A 1 3.73 -12.62 -8.47
N THR A 2 4.02 -12.37 -7.20
CA THR A 2 3.69 -13.30 -6.09
C THR A 2 2.23 -13.74 -6.05
N LEU A 3 1.27 -12.81 -6.13
CA LEU A 3 -0.16 -13.13 -6.18
C LEU A 3 -0.55 -13.94 -7.42
N LEU A 4 0.05 -13.62 -8.57
CA LEU A 4 -0.24 -14.30 -9.84
C LEU A 4 0.21 -15.78 -9.80
N LEU A 5 1.41 -16.03 -9.28
CA LEU A 5 1.99 -17.38 -9.21
C LEU A 5 1.36 -18.24 -8.13
N THR A 6 1.12 -17.67 -6.95
CA THR A 6 0.63 -18.43 -5.79
C THR A 6 -0.89 -18.54 -5.75
N ARG A 7 -1.60 -17.63 -6.45
CA ARG A 7 -3.06 -17.46 -6.41
C ARG A 7 -3.62 -17.40 -4.98
N ASN A 8 -2.79 -17.02 -4.02
CA ASN A 8 -3.13 -17.00 -2.61
C ASN A 8 -2.79 -15.64 -2.00
N TRP A 9 -3.82 -14.97 -1.49
CA TRP A 9 -3.71 -13.64 -0.90
C TRP A 9 -2.95 -13.67 0.44
N THR A 10 -3.04 -14.74 1.23
CA THR A 10 -2.33 -14.83 2.52
C THR A 10 -0.83 -14.98 2.30
N LEU A 11 -0.42 -15.83 1.35
CA LEU A 11 0.98 -16.01 0.99
C LEU A 11 1.58 -14.73 0.39
N THR A 12 0.78 -13.99 -0.38
CA THR A 12 1.17 -12.67 -0.90
C THR A 12 1.32 -11.64 0.21
N ALA A 13 0.45 -11.66 1.23
CA ALA A 13 0.56 -10.77 2.38
C ALA A 13 1.86 -10.97 3.17
N VAL A 14 2.37 -12.21 3.21
CA VAL A 14 3.64 -12.52 3.87
C VAL A 14 4.80 -12.28 2.89
N ILE A 15 4.96 -13.14 1.89
CA ILE A 15 6.16 -13.10 1.03
C ILE A 15 6.16 -11.87 0.12
N GLY A 16 5.02 -11.54 -0.47
CA GLY A 16 4.91 -10.42 -1.41
C GLY A 16 5.16 -9.06 -0.74
N ALA A 17 4.53 -8.82 0.41
CA ALA A 17 4.72 -7.57 1.14
C ALA A 17 6.15 -7.44 1.69
N TRP A 18 6.74 -8.55 2.17
CA TRP A 18 8.12 -8.55 2.65
C TRP A 18 9.12 -8.26 1.53
N MET A 19 8.95 -8.91 0.37
CA MET A 19 9.79 -8.62 -0.79
C MET A 19 9.64 -7.18 -1.26
N PHE A 20 8.41 -6.66 -1.28
CA PHE A 20 8.14 -5.27 -1.67
C PHE A 20 8.90 -4.28 -0.78
N ALA A 21 8.80 -4.45 0.54
CA ALA A 21 9.48 -3.59 1.51
C ALA A 21 11.01 -3.73 1.47
N ALA A 22 11.52 -4.97 1.38
CA ALA A 22 12.96 -5.24 1.33
C ALA A 22 13.62 -4.66 0.08
N LEU A 23 12.91 -4.72 -1.07
CA LEU A 23 13.40 -4.19 -2.33
C LEU A 23 13.23 -2.67 -2.45
N PHE A 24 12.45 -2.03 -1.58
CA PHE A 24 12.17 -0.60 -1.69
C PHE A 24 13.44 0.26 -1.73
N TYR A 25 14.33 0.12 -0.73
CA TYR A 25 15.55 0.92 -0.70
C TYR A 25 16.54 0.59 -1.84
N PRO A 26 16.86 -0.70 -2.13
CA PRO A 26 17.71 -1.07 -3.25
C PRO A 26 17.18 -0.65 -4.62
N SER A 27 15.87 -0.74 -4.86
CA SER A 27 15.27 -0.36 -6.15
C SER A 27 15.29 1.16 -6.39
N ASN A 28 15.28 1.95 -5.31
CA ASN A 28 15.37 3.41 -5.40
C ASN A 28 16.83 3.92 -5.46
N TRP A 29 17.80 3.11 -5.01
CA TRP A 29 19.20 3.50 -4.93
C TRP A 29 19.79 4.02 -6.25
N PRO A 30 19.57 3.41 -7.44
CA PRO A 30 20.13 3.93 -8.69
C PRO A 30 19.74 5.37 -9.02
N ILE A 31 18.57 5.82 -8.55
CA ILE A 31 18.08 7.19 -8.75
C ILE A 31 18.73 8.15 -7.75
N PHE A 32 18.84 7.73 -6.49
CA PHE A 32 19.32 8.61 -5.40
C PHE A 32 20.82 8.54 -5.14
N ALA A 33 21.54 7.55 -5.66
CA ALA A 33 22.95 7.33 -5.38
C ALA A 33 23.81 8.58 -5.62
N TYR A 34 23.56 9.31 -6.71
CA TYR A 34 24.29 10.55 -7.01
C TYR A 34 24.05 11.64 -5.95
N SER A 35 22.81 11.77 -5.47
CA SER A 35 22.43 12.77 -4.47
C SER A 35 23.09 12.55 -3.10
N HIS A 36 23.59 11.34 -2.84
CA HIS A 36 24.33 10.98 -1.61
C HIS A 36 25.84 11.23 -1.70
N THR A 37 26.37 11.71 -2.83
CA THR A 37 27.80 12.01 -2.92
C THR A 37 28.18 13.21 -2.04
N PRO A 38 29.31 13.15 -1.33
CA PRO A 38 29.74 14.21 -0.43
C PRO A 38 30.26 15.43 -1.20
N LEU A 39 29.95 16.62 -0.71
CA LEU A 39 30.50 17.89 -1.16
C LEU A 39 30.81 18.79 0.05
N VAL A 40 31.79 19.68 -0.09
CA VAL A 40 32.16 20.63 0.96
C VAL A 40 31.78 22.03 0.48
N VAL A 41 30.89 22.69 1.22
CA VAL A 41 30.45 24.08 0.98
C VAL A 41 30.68 24.87 2.26
N ASP A 42 31.37 26.00 2.14
CA ASP A 42 31.69 26.89 3.27
C ASP A 42 32.31 26.19 4.49
N GLY A 43 33.10 25.13 4.23
CA GLY A 43 33.76 24.33 5.27
C GLY A 43 32.90 23.25 5.92
N ALA A 44 31.62 23.13 5.56
CA ALA A 44 30.71 22.09 6.02
C ALA A 44 30.60 20.94 5.01
N LEU A 45 30.59 19.70 5.51
CA LEU A 45 30.33 18.50 4.70
C LEU A 45 28.82 18.32 4.53
N LEU A 46 28.35 18.35 3.29
CA LEU A 46 26.94 18.18 2.92
C LEU A 46 26.81 17.08 1.86
N SER A 47 25.62 16.51 1.73
CA SER A 47 25.26 15.74 0.54
C SER A 47 24.73 16.68 -0.56
N TRP A 48 24.76 16.24 -1.82
CA TRP A 48 24.10 16.98 -2.91
C TRP A 48 22.61 17.20 -2.64
N ALA A 49 21.94 16.23 -2.02
CA ALA A 49 20.53 16.36 -1.64
C ALA A 49 20.31 17.52 -0.66
N ASP A 50 21.17 17.65 0.36
CA ASP A 50 21.07 18.71 1.36
C ASP A 50 21.44 20.08 0.76
N TYR A 51 22.47 20.12 -0.09
CA TYR A 51 22.88 21.35 -0.77
C TYR A 51 21.78 21.90 -1.70
N MET A 52 21.14 21.04 -2.50
CA MET A 52 19.98 21.45 -3.31
C MET A 52 18.85 21.98 -2.42
N GLY A 53 18.61 21.35 -1.26
CA GLY A 53 17.61 21.80 -0.30
C GLY A 53 17.91 23.15 0.34
N PHE A 54 19.19 23.51 0.44
CA PHE A 54 19.66 24.81 0.92
C PHE A 54 19.60 25.90 -0.17
N MET A 55 20.05 25.59 -1.38
CA MET A 55 20.09 26.53 -2.50
C MET A 55 18.70 26.91 -3.01
N TYR A 56 17.76 25.95 -3.07
CA TYR A 56 16.40 26.19 -3.50
C TYR A 56 15.50 26.47 -2.30
N VAL A 57 15.34 27.75 -1.97
CA VAL A 57 14.56 28.22 -0.81
C VAL A 57 13.09 27.79 -0.92
N ARG A 58 12.61 27.09 0.11
CA ARG A 58 11.19 26.73 0.29
C ARG A 58 10.60 27.51 1.46
N THR A 59 9.80 28.52 1.15
CA THR A 59 9.25 29.50 2.13
C THR A 59 8.42 28.88 3.27
N GLY A 60 7.84 27.70 3.06
CA GLY A 60 7.00 27.01 4.05
C GLY A 60 7.56 25.70 4.62
N THR A 61 8.77 25.27 4.22
CA THR A 61 9.37 24.00 4.69
C THR A 61 10.82 24.19 5.14
N PRO A 62 11.03 24.84 6.31
CA PRO A 62 12.36 24.99 6.90
C PRO A 62 12.98 23.63 7.26
N GLU A 63 14.30 23.62 7.40
CA GLU A 63 15.12 22.41 7.56
C GLU A 63 14.72 21.57 8.80
N TYR A 64 14.39 22.22 9.92
CA TYR A 64 14.01 21.54 11.17
C TYR A 64 12.70 20.75 11.12
N ILE A 65 11.87 20.92 10.08
CA ILE A 65 10.63 20.13 9.90
C ILE A 65 10.93 18.75 9.28
N ARG A 66 12.15 18.55 8.75
CA ARG A 66 12.51 17.28 8.11
C ARG A 66 12.48 16.14 9.13
N MET A 67 11.76 15.08 8.79
CA MET A 67 11.78 13.81 9.51
C MET A 67 12.79 12.87 8.82
N ILE A 68 14.06 13.03 9.17
CA ILE A 68 15.18 12.22 8.66
C ILE A 68 15.94 11.58 9.82
N GLU A 69 16.87 10.69 9.51
CA GLU A 69 17.76 10.11 10.50
C GLU A 69 18.74 11.18 11.02
N VAL A 70 18.69 11.47 12.33
CA VAL A 70 19.61 12.41 13.04
C VAL A 70 20.57 11.64 14.00
N GLY A 71 20.49 10.31 13.99
CA GLY A 71 21.20 9.45 14.95
C GLY A 71 20.57 9.49 16.35
N SER A 72 20.79 8.42 17.12
CA SER A 72 20.38 8.33 18.52
C SER A 72 21.44 7.61 19.33
N LEU A 73 21.47 7.83 20.64
CA LEU A 73 22.36 7.11 21.56
C LEU A 73 22.11 5.58 21.57
N ARG A 74 21.00 5.13 20.97
CA ARG A 74 20.61 3.71 20.89
C ARG A 74 20.85 3.07 19.52
N THR A 75 21.34 3.82 18.53
CA THR A 75 21.53 3.30 17.17
C THR A 75 22.97 2.81 16.96
N PHE A 76 23.11 1.60 16.40
CA PHE A 76 24.36 1.15 15.81
C PHE A 76 24.45 1.72 14.39
N GLY A 77 25.38 2.65 14.18
CA GLY A 77 25.54 3.36 12.89
C GLY A 77 25.71 2.40 11.71
N GLY A 78 25.18 2.79 10.55
CA GLY A 78 25.31 2.03 9.30
C GLY A 78 24.31 0.87 9.11
N HIS A 79 23.53 0.50 10.13
CA HIS A 79 22.54 -0.59 10.03
C HIS A 79 21.07 -0.11 9.96
N SER A 80 20.82 1.20 10.03
CA SER A 80 19.48 1.79 10.08
C SER A 80 18.61 1.41 8.86
N THR A 81 19.20 1.35 7.67
CA THR A 81 18.53 0.99 6.41
C THR A 81 18.01 -0.45 6.43
N MET A 82 18.81 -1.40 6.92
CA MET A 82 18.42 -2.80 7.03
C MET A 82 17.30 -2.97 8.07
N ILE A 83 17.46 -2.37 9.25
CA ILE A 83 16.48 -2.48 10.34
C ILE A 83 15.13 -1.86 9.92
N SER A 84 15.16 -0.68 9.28
CA SER A 84 13.96 -0.03 8.76
C SER A 84 13.29 -0.83 7.64
N ALA A 85 14.06 -1.46 6.75
CA ALA A 85 13.52 -2.36 5.73
C ALA A 85 12.76 -3.54 6.36
N PHE A 86 13.35 -4.22 7.35
CA PHE A 86 12.67 -5.31 8.08
C PHE A 86 11.41 -4.83 8.82
N PHE A 87 11.49 -3.68 9.48
CA PHE A 87 10.33 -3.10 10.17
C PHE A 87 9.20 -2.77 9.17
N SER A 88 9.53 -2.17 8.04
CA SER A 88 8.57 -1.86 6.98
C SER A 88 7.98 -3.11 6.32
N ALA A 89 8.74 -4.21 6.24
CA ALA A 89 8.24 -5.51 5.78
C ALA A 89 7.14 -6.04 6.69
N PHE A 90 7.35 -6.00 8.01
CA PHE A 90 6.32 -6.39 8.96
C PHE A 90 5.09 -5.48 8.92
N ALA A 91 5.29 -4.16 8.93
CA ALA A 91 4.20 -3.18 8.87
C ALA A 91 3.38 -3.29 7.56
N SER A 92 4.04 -3.55 6.43
CA SER A 92 3.39 -3.70 5.14
C SER A 92 2.55 -4.98 5.04
N SER A 93 2.96 -6.09 5.68
CA SER A 93 2.11 -7.28 5.81
C SER A 93 0.79 -7.00 6.52
N LEU A 94 0.83 -6.30 7.65
CA LEU A 94 -0.39 -5.92 8.38
C LEU A 94 -1.28 -5.00 7.55
N THR A 95 -0.67 -4.00 6.91
CA THR A 95 -1.37 -3.05 6.03
C THR A 95 -2.01 -3.75 4.84
N TYR A 96 -1.33 -4.74 4.24
CA TYR A 96 -1.86 -5.52 3.13
C TYR A 96 -3.07 -6.35 3.56
N ILE A 97 -3.04 -7.01 4.73
CA ILE A 97 -4.18 -7.78 5.24
C ILE A 97 -5.40 -6.88 5.44
N LEU A 98 -5.20 -5.71 6.04
CA LEU A 98 -6.27 -4.73 6.26
C LEU A 98 -6.85 -4.23 4.94
N TRP A 99 -6.00 -3.78 4.02
CA TRP A 99 -6.45 -3.29 2.71
C TRP A 99 -7.08 -4.37 1.84
N TRP A 100 -6.65 -5.61 1.98
CA TRP A 100 -7.30 -6.72 1.30
C TRP A 100 -8.74 -6.93 1.78
N GLN A 101 -9.02 -6.80 3.09
CA GLN A 101 -10.40 -6.87 3.58
C GLN A 101 -11.25 -5.68 3.12
N PHE A 102 -10.68 -4.47 3.12
CA PHE A 102 -11.36 -3.31 2.54
C PHE A 102 -11.66 -3.53 1.05
N GLY A 103 -10.73 -4.09 0.29
CA GLY A 103 -10.97 -4.47 -1.11
C GLY A 103 -12.18 -5.40 -1.26
N LYS A 104 -12.28 -6.46 -0.43
CA LYS A 104 -13.47 -7.33 -0.45
C LYS A 104 -14.75 -6.60 -0.07
N PHE A 105 -14.67 -5.68 0.89
CA PHE A 105 -15.81 -4.87 1.32
C PHE A 105 -16.30 -3.96 0.19
N PHE A 106 -15.41 -3.29 -0.53
CA PHE A 106 -15.79 -2.43 -1.67
C PHE A 106 -16.21 -3.22 -2.91
N CYS A 107 -15.72 -4.44 -3.08
CA CYS A 107 -16.10 -5.30 -4.21
C CYS A 107 -17.36 -6.15 -3.93
N THR A 108 -18.07 -5.94 -2.82
CA THR A 108 -19.29 -6.70 -2.52
C THR A 108 -20.50 -6.06 -3.20
N SER A 109 -20.98 -6.68 -4.28
CA SER A 109 -22.27 -6.30 -4.88
C SER A 109 -23.38 -7.20 -4.35
N TYR A 110 -24.51 -6.61 -3.94
CA TYR A 110 -25.69 -7.36 -3.53
C TYR A 110 -26.97 -6.79 -4.12
N PHE A 111 -27.86 -7.69 -4.50
CA PHE A 111 -29.17 -7.37 -5.06
C PHE A 111 -30.26 -7.96 -4.19
N TYR A 112 -31.35 -7.23 -4.04
CA TYR A 112 -32.56 -7.77 -3.46
C TYR A 112 -33.47 -8.24 -4.59
N ILE A 113 -33.79 -9.53 -4.57
CA ILE A 113 -34.75 -10.15 -5.49
C ILE A 113 -36.05 -10.33 -4.73
N THR A 114 -37.15 -9.81 -5.29
CA THR A 114 -38.49 -10.00 -4.74
C THR A 114 -39.28 -10.95 -5.63
N ASP A 115 -39.69 -12.09 -5.10
CA ASP A 115 -40.52 -13.08 -5.79
C ASP A 115 -41.99 -12.60 -5.91
N ASP A 116 -42.79 -13.20 -6.79
CA ASP A 116 -44.22 -12.91 -6.99
C ASP A 116 -45.02 -13.10 -5.67
N ARG A 117 -44.48 -13.89 -4.74
CA ARG A 117 -45.01 -14.12 -3.38
C ARG A 117 -44.56 -13.09 -2.33
N GLN A 118 -43.99 -11.94 -2.74
CA GLN A 118 -43.49 -10.88 -1.86
C GLN A 118 -42.35 -11.31 -0.90
N ARG A 119 -41.63 -12.40 -1.20
CA ARG A 119 -40.43 -12.79 -0.44
C ARG A 119 -39.20 -12.11 -1.00
N THR A 120 -38.50 -11.35 -0.15
CA THR A 120 -37.24 -10.69 -0.51
C THR A 120 -36.05 -11.57 -0.12
N THR A 121 -35.25 -11.99 -1.09
CA THR A 121 -33.99 -12.69 -0.86
C THR A 121 -32.81 -11.79 -1.22
N LYS A 122 -31.80 -11.78 -0.35
CA LYS A 122 -30.55 -11.07 -0.62
C LYS A 122 -29.63 -12.01 -1.40
N VAL A 123 -29.28 -11.62 -2.62
CA VAL A 123 -28.40 -12.39 -3.50
C VAL A 123 -27.12 -11.59 -3.74
N TYR A 124 -25.99 -12.25 -3.58
CA TYR A 124 -24.67 -11.67 -3.84
C TYR A 124 -24.25 -12.04 -5.27
N ASP A 125 -23.67 -11.09 -5.98
CA ASP A 125 -23.20 -11.21 -7.37
C ASP A 125 -24.26 -11.38 -8.49
N VAL A 126 -23.96 -10.75 -9.63
CA VAL A 126 -24.74 -10.83 -10.88
C VAL A 126 -24.76 -12.26 -11.45
N PHE A 127 -23.70 -13.04 -11.20
CA PHE A 127 -23.63 -14.43 -11.68
C PHE A 127 -24.61 -15.35 -10.95
N ALA A 128 -24.84 -15.11 -9.65
CA ALA A 128 -25.84 -15.85 -8.88
C ALA A 128 -27.27 -15.51 -9.36
N TYR A 129 -27.53 -14.26 -9.77
CA TYR A 129 -28.78 -13.87 -10.43
C TYR A 129 -28.99 -14.64 -11.75
N ALA A 130 -27.95 -14.77 -12.58
CA ALA A 130 -28.04 -15.50 -13.85
C ALA A 130 -28.33 -17.00 -13.67
N THR A 131 -27.85 -17.62 -12.58
CA THR A 131 -28.14 -19.03 -12.26
C THR A 131 -29.54 -19.29 -11.72
N LEU A 132 -30.26 -18.26 -11.26
CA LEU A 132 -31.63 -18.39 -10.74
C LEU A 132 -32.69 -18.57 -11.84
N GLY A 133 -32.30 -18.49 -13.13
CA GLY A 133 -33.15 -18.88 -14.25
C GLY A 133 -34.52 -18.14 -14.28
N PRO A 134 -35.58 -18.72 -14.86
CA PRO A 134 -36.84 -18.04 -15.19
C PRO A 134 -37.63 -17.45 -13.99
N GLN A 135 -37.21 -17.71 -12.74
CA GLN A 135 -37.75 -17.03 -11.56
C GLN A 135 -37.28 -15.58 -11.43
N ALA A 136 -36.12 -15.25 -12.00
CA ALA A 136 -35.55 -13.91 -11.98
C ALA A 136 -36.25 -12.94 -12.96
N ASP A 137 -36.77 -13.46 -14.08
CA ASP A 137 -37.39 -12.67 -15.16
C ASP A 137 -38.69 -11.97 -14.74
N LYS A 138 -39.35 -12.48 -13.68
CA LYS A 138 -40.54 -11.87 -13.06
C LYS A 138 -40.22 -11.04 -11.81
N ALA A 139 -39.00 -11.12 -11.30
CA ALA A 139 -38.65 -10.54 -10.01
C ALA A 139 -38.33 -9.04 -10.12
N LYS A 140 -38.92 -8.22 -9.25
CA LYS A 140 -38.54 -6.81 -9.12
C LYS A 140 -37.15 -6.73 -8.49
N LEU A 141 -36.17 -6.28 -9.28
CA LEU A 141 -34.82 -5.97 -8.85
C LEU A 141 -34.82 -4.63 -8.10
N SER A 142 -34.40 -4.66 -6.83
CA SER A 142 -34.09 -3.46 -6.06
C SER A 142 -32.60 -3.48 -5.72
N GLY A 143 -31.83 -2.56 -6.31
CA GLY A 143 -30.39 -2.46 -6.10
C GLY A 143 -30.06 -1.90 -4.71
N GLY A 144 -29.19 -2.58 -3.96
CA GLY A 144 -28.69 -2.12 -2.66
C GLY A 144 -27.18 -2.03 -2.68
N LYS A 145 -26.66 -0.79 -2.71
CA LYS A 145 -25.24 -0.35 -2.80
C LYS A 145 -24.34 -1.06 -3.83
N ALA A 146 -23.78 -0.24 -4.70
CA ALA A 146 -22.57 -0.54 -5.46
C ALA A 146 -21.38 -0.74 -4.52
#